data_AF-A0AAW8QNI9-F1
#
_entry.id   AF-A0AAW8QNI9-F1
#
_cell.length_a   1.000
_cell.length_b   1.000
_cell.length_c   1.000
_cell.angle_alpha   90.00
_cell.angle_beta   90.00
_cell.angle_gamma   90.00
#
_symmetry.space_group_name_H-M   'P 1'
#
loop_
_entity.id
_entity.type
_entity.pdbx_description
1 polymer ?
#
loop_
_entity_poly.entity_id
_entity_poly.type
_entity_poly.pdbx_seq_one_letter_code
_entity_poly.pdbx_strand_id
1 'polypeptide(L)'
;MDPDYWVKTARTEKFILLYITSGKPRTAQQKSDLMLHVTAQLKQNFDVPEQDVMFVIVQNSAEDWCFGHAQRADLYLKTIAPTA
;
A
#
# COMPACT_ATOMS: atom_id res chain seq x y z
N MET A 1 -14.55 10.43 7.42
CA MET A 1 -14.73 8.96 7.33
C MET A 1 -15.65 8.60 8.47
N ASP A 2 -16.64 7.72 8.27
CA ASP A 2 -17.52 7.28 9.36
C ASP A 2 -16.67 6.60 10.45
N PRO A 3 -16.63 7.10 11.69
CA PRO A 3 -15.80 6.54 12.75
C PRO A 3 -16.12 5.09 13.09
N ASP A 4 -17.34 4.64 12.83
CA ASP A 4 -17.84 3.29 13.15
C ASP A 4 -17.79 2.34 11.95
N TYR A 5 -17.19 2.77 10.83
CA TYR A 5 -17.10 1.97 9.61
C TYR A 5 -16.30 0.68 9.81
N TRP A 6 -17.02 -0.44 9.94
CA TRP A 6 -16.50 -1.81 10.07
C TRP A 6 -15.43 -1.98 11.16
N VAL A 7 -15.63 -1.32 12.30
CA VAL A 7 -14.79 -1.45 13.49
C VAL A 7 -15.65 -1.78 14.72
N LYS A 8 -15.05 -2.43 15.72
CA LYS A 8 -15.75 -2.75 16.98
C LYS A 8 -15.85 -1.55 17.93
N THR A 9 -14.95 -0.58 17.76
CA THR A 9 -14.85 0.64 18.56
C THR A 9 -14.62 1.79 17.60
N ALA A 10 -15.29 2.91 17.82
CA ALA A 10 -15.13 4.12 17.03
C ALA A 10 -13.65 4.50 16.87
N ARG A 11 -13.28 4.87 15.64
CA ARG A 11 -11.96 5.39 15.33
C ARG A 11 -11.73 6.75 15.99
N THR A 12 -10.49 7.01 16.39
CA THR A 12 -10.09 8.29 17.01
C THR A 12 -9.63 9.30 15.96
N GLU A 13 -9.25 10.49 16.41
CA GLU A 13 -8.62 11.52 15.59
C GLU A 13 -7.25 11.11 15.02
N LYS A 14 -6.62 10.06 15.55
CA LYS A 14 -5.35 9.50 15.06
C LYS A 14 -5.52 8.56 13.85
N PHE A 15 -6.69 8.54 13.22
CA PHE A 15 -6.97 7.72 12.04
C PHE A 15 -5.96 7.93 10.90
N ILE A 16 -5.45 6.82 10.35
CA ILE A 16 -4.55 6.81 9.20
C ILE A 16 -5.09 5.87 8.13
N LEU A 17 -5.28 6.41 6.92
CA LEU A 17 -5.50 5.63 5.70
C LEU A 17 -4.21 5.53 4.89
N LEU A 18 -3.71 4.30 4.74
CA LEU A 18 -2.62 3.96 3.86
C LEU A 18 -3.17 3.45 2.53
N TYR A 19 -3.11 4.29 1.50
CA TYR A 19 -3.41 3.91 0.12
C TYR A 19 -2.11 3.59 -0.61
N ILE A 20 -1.94 2.33 -1.00
CA ILE A 20 -0.69 1.79 -1.54
C ILE A 20 -0.93 1.30 -2.96
N THR A 21 -0.21 1.87 -3.92
CA THR A 21 -0.18 1.39 -5.31
C THR A 21 1.02 0.45 -5.51
N SER A 22 0.79 -0.74 -6.06
CA SER A 22 1.85 -1.74 -6.32
C SER A 22 1.80 -2.23 -7.76
N GLY A 23 2.92 -2.11 -8.48
CA GLY A 23 3.03 -2.58 -9.87
C GLY A 23 3.31 -4.08 -10.03
N LYS A 24 4.02 -4.73 -9.10
CA LYS A 24 4.21 -6.20 -9.12
C LYS A 24 3.14 -6.89 -8.28
N PRO A 25 2.63 -8.06 -8.70
CA PRO A 25 1.72 -8.85 -7.88
C PRO A 25 2.31 -9.16 -6.51
N ARG A 26 1.49 -9.01 -5.47
CA ARG A 26 1.82 -9.40 -4.09
C ARG A 26 0.90 -10.51 -3.63
N THR A 27 1.47 -11.52 -2.99
CA THR A 27 0.67 -12.60 -2.41
C THR A 27 -0.19 -12.05 -1.27
N ALA A 28 -1.27 -12.77 -0.93
CA ALA A 28 -2.09 -12.42 0.23
C ALA A 28 -1.24 -12.36 1.50
N GLN A 29 -0.32 -13.31 1.69
CA GLN A 29 0.59 -13.34 2.84
C GLN A 29 1.47 -12.09 2.90
N GLN A 30 2.08 -11.67 1.78
CA GLN A 30 2.90 -10.44 1.75
C GLN A 30 2.10 -9.19 2.13
N LYS A 31 0.83 -9.12 1.71
CA LYS A 31 -0.07 -8.01 2.09
C LYS A 31 -0.37 -8.05 3.59
N SER A 32 -0.69 -9.23 4.13
CA SER A 32 -0.93 -9.42 5.57
C SER A 32 0.29 -9.06 6.42
N ASP A 33 1.48 -9.52 6.03
CA ASP A 33 2.72 -9.24 6.74
C ASP A 33 3.02 -7.73 6.78
N LEU A 34 2.80 -7.03 5.66
CA LEU A 34 2.91 -5.58 5.60
C LEU A 34 1.92 -4.88 6.55
N MET A 35 0.65 -5.28 6.52
CA MET A 35 -0.39 -4.69 7.37
C MET A 35 -0.07 -4.87 8.86
N LEU A 36 0.33 -6.08 9.25
CA LEU A 36 0.73 -6.38 10.63
C LEU A 36 1.95 -5.56 11.06
N HIS A 37 3.01 -5.56 10.24
CA HIS A 37 4.24 -4.88 10.59
C HIS A 37 4.06 -3.36 10.70
N VAL A 38 3.37 -2.74 9.74
CA VAL A 38 3.14 -1.29 9.75
C VAL A 38 2.24 -0.87 10.92
N THR A 39 1.17 -1.62 11.18
CA THR A 39 0.26 -1.33 12.32
C THR A 39 1.02 -1.41 13.64
N ALA A 40 1.84 -2.44 13.83
CA ALA A 40 2.67 -2.58 15.03
C ALA A 40 3.68 -1.43 15.18
N GLN A 41 4.35 -1.02 14.10
CA GLN A 41 5.29 0.11 14.13
C GLN A 41 4.59 1.45 14.42
N LEU A 42 3.40 1.68 13.88
CA LEU A 42 2.62 2.88 14.16
C LEU A 42 2.19 2.94 15.63
N LYS A 43 1.75 1.81 16.20
CA LYS A 43 1.43 1.73 17.63
C LYS A 43 2.67 1.96 18.49
N GLN A 44 3.78 1.28 18.18
CA GLN A 44 5.01 1.34 18.97
C GLN A 44 5.64 2.73 18.98
N ASN A 45 5.72 3.39 17.84
CA ASN A 45 6.52 4.61 17.68
C ASN A 45 5.69 5.90 17.82
N PHE A 46 4.37 5.83 17.60
CA PHE A 46 3.50 7.01 17.54
C PHE A 46 2.22 6.89 18.38
N ASP A 47 2.04 5.76 19.07
CA ASP A 47 0.85 5.48 19.89
C ASP A 47 -0.47 5.64 19.10
N VAL A 48 -0.46 5.24 17.83
CA VAL A 48 -1.68 5.14 17.01
C VAL A 48 -2.41 3.85 17.40
N PRO A 49 -3.67 3.90 17.84
CA PRO A 49 -4.47 2.70 18.09
C PRO A 49 -4.54 1.82 16.84
N GLU A 50 -4.41 0.50 16.99
CA GLU A 50 -4.41 -0.41 15.82
C GLU A 50 -5.73 -0.31 15.03
N GLN A 51 -6.84 -0.11 15.73
CA GLN A 51 -8.16 0.09 15.14
C GLN A 51 -8.26 1.35 14.27
N ASP A 52 -7.31 2.28 14.37
CA ASP A 52 -7.26 3.54 13.61
C ASP A 52 -6.48 3.43 12.30
N VAL A 53 -5.86 2.29 12.02
CA VAL A 53 -5.13 2.07 10.77
C VAL A 53 -6.05 1.39 9.76
N MET A 54 -6.06 1.89 8.53
CA MET A 54 -6.79 1.29 7.41
C MET A 54 -5.89 1.20 6.18
N PHE A 55 -5.96 0.08 5.46
CA PHE A 55 -5.16 -0.16 4.26
C PHE A 55 -6.06 -0.32 3.04
N VAL A 56 -5.67 0.32 1.95
CA VAL A 56 -6.16 0.01 0.60
C VAL A 56 -4.95 -0.26 -0.27
N ILE A 57 -4.81 -1.48 -0.76
CA ILE A 57 -3.69 -1.86 -1.64
C ILE A 57 -4.26 -2.08 -3.04
N VAL A 58 -3.95 -1.18 -3.96
CA VAL A 58 -4.35 -1.28 -5.36
C VAL A 58 -3.17 -1.80 -6.18
N GLN A 59 -3.43 -2.89 -6.89
CA GLN A 59 -2.48 -3.48 -7.80
C GLN A 59 -2.78 -3.00 -9.22
N ASN A 60 -1.75 -2.53 -9.90
CA ASN A 60 -1.78 -2.20 -11.31
C ASN A 60 -0.57 -2.85 -12.00
N SER A 61 -0.37 -2.61 -13.29
CA SER A 61 0.72 -3.21 -14.05
C SER A 61 1.79 -2.18 -14.40
N ALA A 62 2.91 -2.62 -14.98
CA ALA A 62 3.96 -1.70 -15.44
C ALA A 62 3.49 -0.76 -16.56
N GLU A 63 2.39 -1.08 -17.27
CA GLU A 63 1.88 -0.21 -18.33
C GLU A 63 1.18 1.04 -17.80
N ASP A 64 0.71 0.98 -16.56
CA ASP A 64 -0.02 2.05 -15.88
C ASP A 64 0.93 3.09 -15.23
N TRP A 65 2.24 2.90 -15.34
CA TRP A 65 3.25 3.75 -14.68
C TRP A 65 4.09 4.51 -15.69
N CYS A 66 4.34 5.78 -15.38
CA CYS A 66 5.32 6.63 -16.05
C CYS A 66 6.19 7.29 -14.97
N PHE A 67 7.47 6.91 -14.91
CA PHE A 67 8.42 7.45 -13.91
C PHE A 67 9.14 8.71 -14.38
N GLY A 68 8.96 9.11 -15.64
CA GLY A 68 9.59 10.27 -16.25
C GLY A 68 9.61 10.17 -17.77
N HIS A 69 9.99 11.25 -18.45
CA HIS A 69 10.16 11.30 -19.91
C HIS A 69 8.94 10.85 -20.75
N ALA A 70 7.74 10.87 -20.16
CA ALA A 70 6.52 10.32 -20.77
C ALA A 70 6.68 8.86 -21.25
N GLN A 71 7.61 8.10 -20.66
CA GLN A 71 7.87 6.71 -21.04
C GLN A 71 7.15 5.77 -20.06
N ARG A 72 6.29 4.90 -20.62
CA ARG A 72 5.67 3.82 -19.85
C ARG A 72 6.72 2.85 -19.33
N ALA A 73 6.56 2.39 -18.09
CA ALA A 73 7.54 1.55 -17.44
C ALA A 73 7.69 0.19 -18.13
N ASP A 74 6.63 -0.40 -18.68
CA ASP A 74 6.71 -1.65 -19.44
C ASP A 74 7.56 -1.53 -20.71
N LEU A 75 7.54 -0.37 -21.38
CA LEU A 75 8.40 -0.11 -22.55
C LEU A 75 9.85 0.10 -22.13
N TYR A 76 10.09 0.84 -21.05
CA TYR A 76 11.43 1.05 -20.51
C TYR A 76 12.08 -0.27 -20.06
N LEU A 77 11.32 -1.14 -19.40
CA LEU A 77 11.84 -2.45 -18.97
C LEU A 77 12.32 -3.31 -20.15
N LYS A 78 11.69 -3.17 -21.33
CA LYS A 78 12.12 -3.87 -22.56
C LYS A 78 13.45 -3.33 -23.11
N THR A 79 13.81 -2.07 -22.86
CA THR A 79 15.07 -1.49 -23.35
C THR A 79 16.27 -1.85 -22.49
N ILE A 80 16.05 -2.23 -21.22
CA ILE A 80 17.12 -2.60 -20.28
C ILE A 80 17.20 -4.10 -19.98
N ALA A 81 16.21 -4.89 -20.43
CA ALA A 81 16.28 -6.34 -20.36
C ALA A 81 17.39 -6.84 -21.30
N PRO A 82 18.35 -7.65 -20.84
CA PRO A 82 19.33 -8.27 -21.72
C PRO A 82 18.59 -9.07 -22.81
N THR A 83 18.97 -8.88 -24.07
CA THR A 83 18.62 -9.84 -25.13
C THR A 83 19.13 -11.21 -24.68
N ALA A 84 18.19 -12.13 -24.47
CA ALA A 84 18.48 -13.56 -24.32
C ALA A 84 19.16 -14.10 -25.58
#